data_AF-X0ZWW0-F1
#
_entry.id   AF-X0ZWW0-F1
#
_cell.length_a   1.000
_cell.length_b   1.000
_cell.length_c   1.000
_cell.angle_alpha   90.00
_cell.angle_beta   90.00
_cell.angle_gamma   90.00
#
_symmetry.space_group_name_H-M   'P 1'
#
loop_
_entity.id
_entity.type
_entity.pdbx_description
1 polymer ?
#
loop_
_entity_poly.entity_id
_entity_poly.type
_entity_poly.pdbx_seq_one_letter_code
_entity_poly.pdbx_strand_id
1 'polypeptide(L)'
;MLEATDIIEKKIKKILNILKSKSKKYNHTVMVGRTHGVHAEPTTLGLKFCMYAFEMARNLERMGQARENIRYGKISGAVGTYANTSP
;
A
#
# COMPACT_ATOMS: atom_id res chain seq x y z
N MET A 1 16.69 -6.29 2.62
CA MET A 1 15.51 -5.83 1.86
C MET A 1 14.22 -6.49 2.33
N LEU A 2 14.17 -7.82 2.49
CA LEU A 2 12.95 -8.52 2.92
C LEU A 2 12.40 -8.08 4.28
N GLU A 3 13.27 -7.98 5.29
CA GLU A 3 12.86 -7.50 6.63
C GLU A 3 12.25 -6.10 6.57
N ALA A 4 12.83 -5.20 5.76
CA ALA A 4 12.29 -3.86 5.56
C ALA A 4 10.91 -3.89 4.89
N THR A 5 10.71 -4.77 3.89
CA THR A 5 9.39 -4.93 3.27
C THR A 5 8.36 -5.48 4.24
N ASP A 6 8.72 -6.38 5.14
CA ASP A 6 7.80 -6.95 6.14
C ASP A 6 7.32 -5.86 7.12
N ILE A 7 8.21 -4.95 7.53
CA ILE A 7 7.86 -3.78 8.35
C ILE A 7 6.87 -2.88 7.62
N ILE A 8 7.12 -2.60 6.33
CA ILE A 8 6.26 -1.73 5.51
C ILE A 8 4.89 -2.38 5.31
N GLU A 9 4.84 -3.66 4.96
CA GLU A 9 3.59 -4.39 4.76
C GLU A 9 2.71 -4.41 6.02
N LYS A 10 3.33 -4.63 7.18
CA LYS A 10 2.64 -4.55 8.48
C LYS A 10 2.04 -3.17 8.73
N LYS A 11 2.75 -2.10 8.37
CA LYS A 11 2.26 -0.72 8.49
C LYS A 11 1.13 -0.42 7.51
N ILE A 12 1.21 -0.89 6.26
CA ILE A 12 0.13 -0.78 5.27
C ILE A 12 -1.14 -1.48 5.78
N LYS A 13 -1.03 -2.72 6.27
CA LYS A 13 -2.16 -3.46 6.87
C LYS A 13 -2.76 -2.72 8.06
N LYS A 14 -1.92 -2.12 8.92
CA LYS A 14 -2.38 -1.30 10.06
C LYS A 14 -3.17 -0.08 9.57
N ILE A 15 -2.66 0.67 8.60
CA ILE A 15 -3.35 1.87 8.09
C ILE A 15 -4.65 1.49 7.39
N LEU A 16 -4.67 0.37 6.64
CA LEU A 16 -5.87 -0.14 5.99
C LEU A 16 -6.99 -0.43 7.00
N ASN A 17 -6.65 -1.06 8.13
CA ASN A 17 -7.62 -1.33 9.20
C ASN A 17 -8.12 -0.05 9.87
N ILE A 18 -7.24 0.94 10.09
CA ILE A 18 -7.63 2.25 10.61
C ILE A 18 -8.60 2.95 9.64
N LEU A 19 -8.30 2.98 8.35
CA LEU A 19 -9.14 3.60 7.33
C LEU A 19 -10.51 2.91 7.22
N LYS A 20 -10.55 1.57 7.26
CA LYS A 20 -11.81 0.81 7.32
C LYS A 20 -12.65 1.16 8.55
N SER A 21 -12.02 1.24 9.72
CA SER A 21 -12.70 1.64 10.97
C SER A 21 -13.25 3.06 10.87
N LYS A 22 -12.46 4.00 10.37
CA LYS A 22 -12.87 5.39 10.16
C LYS A 22 -14.01 5.51 9.14
N SER A 23 -13.95 4.77 8.05
CA SER A 23 -15.01 4.72 7.05
C SER A 23 -16.35 4.33 7.68
N LYS A 24 -16.38 3.24 8.47
CA LYS A 24 -17.59 2.81 9.19
C LYS A 24 -18.05 3.84 10.23
N LYS A 25 -17.12 4.39 11.03
CA LYS A 25 -17.43 5.38 12.07
C LYS A 25 -18.09 6.64 11.51
N TYR A 26 -17.65 7.10 10.34
CA TYR A 26 -18.11 8.36 9.73
C TYR A 26 -19.03 8.15 8.52
N ASN A 27 -19.65 6.97 8.41
CA ASN A 27 -20.44 6.57 7.23
C ASN A 27 -21.54 7.58 6.87
N HIS A 28 -22.19 8.17 7.88
CA HIS A 28 -23.28 9.13 7.73
C HIS A 28 -22.89 10.57 8.07
N THR A 29 -21.59 10.86 8.25
CA THR A 29 -21.11 12.22 8.52
C THR A 29 -21.06 12.99 7.21
N VAL A 30 -22.13 13.73 6.90
CA VAL A 30 -22.25 14.55 5.69
C VAL A 30 -21.17 15.65 5.68
N MET A 31 -20.57 15.87 4.52
CA MET A 31 -19.64 16.97 4.25
C MET A 31 -19.81 17.44 2.80
N VAL A 32 -19.39 18.68 2.52
CA VAL A 32 -19.36 19.17 1.13
C VAL A 32 -18.23 18.50 0.34
N GLY A 33 -18.58 17.90 -0.79
CA GLY A 33 -17.61 17.44 -1.78
C GLY A 33 -16.93 18.64 -2.45
N ARG A 34 -15.68 18.47 -2.87
CA ARG A 34 -14.93 19.53 -3.55
C ARG A 34 -14.21 19.00 -4.78
N THR A 35 -14.34 19.72 -5.89
CA THR A 35 -13.54 19.57 -7.10
C THR A 35 -12.89 20.91 -7.40
N HIS A 36 -11.61 20.91 -7.78
CA HIS A 36 -10.81 22.14 -7.93
C HIS A 36 -10.85 23.08 -6.70
N GLY A 37 -11.11 22.53 -5.50
CA GLY A 37 -11.26 23.30 -4.26
C GLY A 37 -12.62 24.00 -4.08
N VAL A 38 -13.49 23.99 -5.09
CA VAL A 38 -14.83 24.61 -5.08
C VAL A 38 -15.86 23.61 -4.56
N HIS A 39 -16.93 24.11 -3.91
CA HIS A 39 -18.06 23.29 -3.50
C HIS A 39 -18.71 22.61 -4.71
N ALA A 40 -18.78 21.29 -4.66
CA ALA A 40 -19.55 20.47 -5.57
C ALA A 40 -20.78 19.94 -4.83
N GLU A 41 -21.08 18.65 -4.93
CA GLU A 41 -22.23 18.03 -4.27
C GLU A 41 -21.88 17.45 -2.88
N PRO A 42 -22.85 17.26 -1.98
CA PRO A 42 -22.65 16.59 -0.71
C PRO A 42 -22.10 15.17 -0.85
N THR A 43 -21.29 14.77 0.12
CA THR A 43 -20.75 13.41 0.26
C THR A 43 -20.65 13.07 1.76
N THR A 44 -20.02 11.96 2.13
CA THR A 44 -19.74 11.63 3.53
C THR A 44 -18.24 11.51 3.81
N LEU A 45 -17.83 11.89 5.01
CA LEU A 45 -16.45 11.69 5.46
C LEU A 45 -16.09 10.20 5.49
N GLY A 46 -17.07 9.33 5.76
CA GLY A 46 -16.92 7.88 5.69
C GLY A 46 -16.58 7.38 4.28
N LEU A 47 -17.20 7.95 3.24
CA LEU A 47 -16.88 7.64 1.85
C LEU A 47 -15.45 8.06 1.50
N LYS A 48 -14.98 9.22 1.99
CA LYS A 48 -13.60 9.65 1.79
C LYS A 48 -12.57 8.69 2.40
N PHE A 49 -12.79 8.23 3.64
CA PHE A 49 -11.93 7.19 4.24
C PHE A 49 -12.03 5.84 3.52
N CYS A 50 -13.22 5.50 3.00
CA CYS A 50 -13.44 4.29 2.21
C CYS A 50 -12.57 4.30 0.94
N MET A 51 -12.57 5.41 0.19
CA MET A 51 -11.73 5.58 -1.00
C MET A 51 -10.24 5.38 -0.68
N TYR A 52 -9.75 5.97 0.41
CA TYR A 52 -8.35 5.76 0.85
C TYR A 52 -8.08 4.30 1.24
N ALA A 53 -9.03 3.61 1.87
CA ALA A 53 -8.88 2.19 2.20
C ALA A 53 -8.75 1.32 0.93
N PHE A 54 -9.59 1.57 -0.08
CA PHE A 54 -9.50 0.87 -1.37
C PHE A 54 -8.17 1.13 -2.08
N GLU A 55 -7.66 2.36 -2.03
CA GLU A 55 -6.34 2.68 -2.59
C GLU A 55 -5.21 1.95 -1.84
N MET A 56 -5.24 1.94 -0.52
CA MET A 56 -4.25 1.22 0.28
C MET A 56 -4.30 -0.30 0.07
N ALA A 57 -5.49 -0.87 -0.21
CA ALA A 57 -5.61 -2.28 -0.56
C ALA A 57 -4.90 -2.59 -1.89
N ARG A 58 -5.07 -1.75 -2.92
CA ARG A 58 -4.32 -1.89 -4.19
C ARG A 58 -2.81 -1.72 -3.97
N ASN A 59 -2.40 -0.80 -3.10
CA ASN A 59 -0.99 -0.61 -2.78
C ASN A 59 -0.39 -1.79 -2.01
N LEU A 60 -1.17 -2.47 -1.17
CA LEU A 60 -0.73 -3.70 -0.50
C LEU A 60 -0.42 -4.82 -1.50
N GLU A 61 -1.27 -5.00 -2.51
CA GLU A 61 -1.03 -5.96 -3.59
C GLU A 61 0.26 -5.64 -4.36
N ARG A 62 0.43 -4.38 -4.77
CA ARG A 62 1.65 -3.90 -5.44
C ARG A 62 2.90 -4.09 -4.59
N MET A 63 2.81 -3.87 -3.27
CA MET A 63 3.91 -4.11 -2.34
C MET A 63 4.29 -5.60 -2.29
N GLY A 64 3.31 -6.50 -2.30
CA GLY A 64 3.56 -7.94 -2.38
C GLY A 64 4.30 -8.34 -3.65
N GLN A 65 3.86 -7.82 -4.80
CA GLN A 65 4.55 -8.03 -6.09
C GLN A 65 5.98 -7.48 -6.07
N ALA A 66 6.18 -6.27 -5.55
CA ALA A 66 7.50 -5.67 -5.45
C ALA A 66 8.43 -6.48 -4.54
N ARG A 67 7.92 -6.99 -3.41
CA ARG A 67 8.67 -7.85 -2.49
C ARG A 67 9.16 -9.12 -3.19
N GLU A 68 8.31 -9.77 -3.98
CA GLU A 68 8.71 -10.95 -4.75
C GLU A 68 9.82 -10.63 -5.75
N ASN A 69 9.71 -9.53 -6.49
CA ASN A 69 10.73 -9.18 -7.49
C ASN A 69 12.12 -8.93 -6.88
N ILE A 70 12.20 -8.49 -5.63
CA ILE A 70 13.48 -8.14 -4.97
C ILE A 70 13.99 -9.23 -4.02
N ARG A 71 13.33 -10.38 -3.90
CA ARG A 71 13.68 -11.39 -2.89
C ARG A 71 14.89 -12.26 -3.21
N TYR A 72 15.56 -11.99 -4.33
CA TYR A 72 16.62 -12.84 -4.86
C TYR A 72 18.01 -12.32 -4.49
N GLY A 73 18.89 -13.24 -4.13
CA GLY A 73 20.33 -13.02 -4.04
C GLY A 73 21.04 -13.64 -5.24
N LYS A 74 22.27 -13.20 -5.51
CA LYS A 74 23.12 -13.74 -6.58
C LYS A 74 24.53 -13.98 -6.04
N ILE A 75 25.00 -15.24 -6.10
CA ILE A 75 26.37 -15.64 -5.77
C ILE A 75 26.94 -16.36 -7.00
N SER A 76 27.62 -15.63 -7.88
CA SER A 76 28.04 -16.17 -9.19
C SER A 76 29.38 -15.61 -9.69
N GLY A 77 30.22 -15.16 -8.75
CA GLY A 77 31.53 -14.56 -9.03
C GLY A 77 31.45 -13.13 -9.57
N ALA A 78 32.61 -12.56 -9.91
CA ALA A 78 32.81 -11.13 -10.18
C ALA A 78 31.84 -10.52 -11.22
N VAL A 79 31.49 -11.29 -12.26
CA VAL A 79 30.60 -10.84 -13.35
C VAL A 79 29.39 -11.76 -13.56
N GLY A 80 29.20 -12.77 -12.71
CA GLY A 80 28.05 -13.66 -12.80
C GLY A 80 28.18 -14.86 -13.74
N THR A 81 29.40 -15.28 -14.05
CA THR A 81 29.70 -16.40 -14.95
C THR A 81 30.09 -17.70 -14.24
N TYR A 82 30.10 -17.72 -12.90
CA TYR A 82 30.54 -18.88 -12.09
C TYR A 82 32.00 -19.32 -12.30
N ALA A 83 32.83 -18.49 -12.95
CA ALA A 83 34.21 -18.84 -13.32
C ALA A 83 35.07 -19.32 -12.13
N ASN A 84 34.87 -18.74 -10.95
CA ASN A 84 35.63 -19.05 -9.73
C ASN A 84 34.72 -19.47 -8.56
N THR A 85 33.45 -19.80 -8.80
CA THR A 85 32.50 -20.15 -7.73
C THR A 85 31.44 -21.09 -8.30
N SER A 86 31.27 -22.26 -7.69
CA SER A 86 30.20 -23.20 -8.05
C SER A 86 28.82 -22.55 -7.87
N PRO A 87 27.85 -22.84 -8.75
CA PRO A 87 26.44 -22.58 -8.48
C PRO A 87 25.95 -23.24 -7.18
#